data_AF-L9M997-F1
#
_entry.id   AF-L9M997-F1
#
_cell.length_a   1.000
_cell.length_b   1.000
_cell.length_c   1.000
_cell.angle_alpha   90.00
_cell.angle_beta   90.00
_cell.angle_gamma   90.00
#
_symmetry.space_group_name_H-M   'P 1'
#
loop_
_entity.id
_entity.type
_entity.pdbx_description
1 polymer ?
#
loop_
_entity_poly.entity_id
_entity_poly.type
_entity_poly.pdbx_seq_one_letter_code
_entity_poly.pdbx_strand_id
1 'polypeptide(L)'
;MIQLLYPRFGCKKLQLFNDAHRLGLMKNLTLQLSIGLITMLPLSIKAELIVLASPQSHDKYYSKVIDDIFDFHVDYAKKIIQHGDNVVILTDQKLYPDYVKALGKQHVAIAPMQDIWMRDFSSANPNQPIIFRYTAAGQGGGKKAQAISDDVQAEFKAYSQKAGLQFIQTPLLNDGGNWVEDGYGNVVISTKFLSDNHLSETAARQKLIQLTGAKHIAFIEADEQGGLEHADGVVSFIEKETVVINSYPEDPDYSKQLKADLQRGIPNIKIHEIVTPYDGSQIYDEKFGSACGLYTNMLVTPERIYFPQFGIKQDAVALQQIRRLTKRTVIPVQSAQVCKMGGGVRCMSWQLRGKNAELMSKFLIKAP
;
A
#
# COMPACT_ATOMS: atom_id res chain seq x y z
N MET A 1 -47.19 53.67 80.47
CA MET A 1 -45.86 53.10 80.70
C MET A 1 -45.04 53.37 79.44
N ILE A 2 -44.29 54.49 79.46
CA ILE A 2 -43.22 54.97 78.55
C ILE A 2 -43.46 54.77 77.02
N GLN A 3 -44.14 55.70 76.31
CA GLN A 3 -43.62 56.92 75.61
C GLN A 3 -42.63 56.61 74.45
N LEU A 4 -42.70 57.16 73.23
CA LEU A 4 -43.37 58.36 72.69
C LEU A 4 -43.34 58.32 71.12
N LEU A 5 -44.49 58.64 70.52
CA LEU A 5 -44.86 59.23 69.22
C LEU A 5 -43.80 59.45 68.07
N TYR A 6 -44.11 58.92 66.86
CA TYR A 6 -44.42 59.62 65.56
C TYR A 6 -43.53 60.81 65.04
N PRO A 7 -43.66 61.35 63.79
CA PRO A 7 -44.32 60.85 62.55
C PRO A 7 -43.68 61.30 61.16
N ARG A 8 -44.34 60.86 60.07
CA ARG A 8 -44.69 61.57 58.80
C ARG A 8 -43.83 61.48 57.50
N PHE A 9 -44.55 61.07 56.44
CA PHE A 9 -44.77 61.68 55.09
C PHE A 9 -43.61 62.46 54.44
N GLY A 10 -43.33 62.39 53.13
CA GLY A 10 -44.14 62.03 51.97
C GLY A 10 -43.68 62.89 50.78
N CYS A 11 -43.62 62.28 49.60
CA CYS A 11 -43.71 62.84 48.24
C CYS A 11 -43.07 64.21 47.92
N LYS A 12 -42.03 64.21 47.07
CA LYS A 12 -41.86 65.22 45.99
C LYS A 12 -40.93 64.69 44.89
N LYS A 13 -41.44 64.71 43.66
CA LYS A 13 -40.69 64.52 42.40
C LYS A 13 -39.64 65.63 42.25
N LEU A 14 -38.45 65.28 41.76
CA LEU A 14 -37.64 66.16 40.91
C LEU A 14 -36.91 65.30 39.87
N GLN A 15 -37.16 65.61 38.59
CA GLN A 15 -36.38 65.13 37.45
C GLN A 15 -34.98 65.75 37.50
N LEU A 16 -33.96 65.02 37.05
CA LEU A 16 -32.95 65.48 36.07
C LEU A 16 -32.02 64.31 35.68
N PHE A 17 -32.00 64.05 34.37
CA PHE A 17 -30.91 63.58 33.51
C PHE A 17 -29.56 63.23 34.18
N ASN A 18 -29.05 62.00 34.01
CA ASN A 18 -28.16 61.62 32.90
C ASN A 18 -27.62 60.18 33.08
N ASP A 19 -27.60 59.49 31.95
CA ASP A 19 -26.59 58.53 31.48
C ASP A 19 -26.34 57.16 32.14
N ALA A 20 -26.33 56.19 31.21
CA ALA A 20 -25.54 54.96 31.14
C ALA A 20 -26.03 53.71 31.89
N HIS A 21 -27.03 53.08 31.27
CA HIS A 21 -27.06 51.66 30.90
C HIS A 21 -26.24 50.65 31.74
N ARG A 22 -26.95 49.89 32.59
CA ARG A 22 -26.69 48.46 32.85
C ARG A 22 -28.00 47.80 33.30
N LEU A 23 -28.68 47.15 32.39
CA LEU A 23 -29.76 46.15 32.56
C LEU A 23 -30.19 45.81 31.12
N GLY A 24 -30.44 44.59 30.68
CA GLY A 24 -30.46 43.29 31.30
C GLY A 24 -30.77 42.26 30.22
N LEU A 25 -30.78 41.02 30.67
CA LEU A 25 -31.30 39.79 30.06
C LEU A 25 -32.10 39.84 28.73
N MET A 26 -31.84 38.76 27.96
CA MET A 26 -32.61 38.18 26.85
C MET A 26 -32.32 38.69 25.44
N LYS A 27 -31.39 38.01 24.76
CA LYS A 27 -31.62 37.28 23.49
C LYS A 27 -30.28 36.79 22.96
N ASN A 28 -30.14 35.47 22.84
CA ASN A 28 -29.48 34.75 21.75
C ASN A 28 -29.32 33.29 22.18
N LEU A 29 -30.40 32.52 22.01
CA LEU A 29 -30.29 31.08 21.90
C LEU A 29 -29.68 30.82 20.52
N THR A 30 -28.36 30.78 20.43
CA THR A 30 -27.68 30.31 19.23
C THR A 30 -27.99 28.82 19.10
N LEU A 31 -29.01 28.51 18.31
CA LEU A 31 -29.27 27.16 17.85
C LEU A 31 -28.06 26.77 16.98
N GLN A 32 -27.07 26.10 17.58
CA GLN A 32 -26.13 25.31 16.80
C GLN A 32 -26.95 24.20 16.15
N LEU A 33 -27.42 24.48 14.93
CA LEU A 33 -27.78 23.45 13.97
C LEU A 33 -26.50 22.65 13.73
N SER A 34 -26.33 21.60 14.55
CA SER A 34 -25.51 20.47 14.16
C SER A 34 -26.23 19.88 12.95
N ILE A 35 -25.89 20.39 11.76
CA ILE A 35 -26.13 19.66 10.53
C ILE A 35 -25.21 18.46 10.66
N GLY A 36 -25.72 17.42 11.31
CA GLY A 36 -25.29 16.06 11.08
C GLY A 36 -25.57 15.80 9.62
N LEU A 37 -24.66 16.23 8.76
CA LEU A 37 -24.55 15.69 7.43
C LEU A 37 -24.10 14.25 7.66
N ILE A 38 -25.07 13.38 7.93
CA ILE A 38 -24.93 11.98 7.57
C ILE A 38 -24.83 12.03 6.05
N THR A 39 -23.63 12.30 5.56
CA THR A 39 -23.23 11.73 4.30
C THR A 39 -23.42 10.25 4.50
N MET A 40 -24.56 9.74 4.05
CA MET A 40 -24.58 8.43 3.44
C MET A 40 -23.60 8.56 2.27
N LEU A 41 -22.30 8.46 2.59
CA LEU A 41 -21.35 7.94 1.65
C LEU A 41 -22.07 6.68 1.14
N PRO A 42 -22.32 6.55 -0.18
CA PRO A 42 -22.56 5.21 -0.66
C PRO A 42 -21.46 4.35 -0.05
N LEU A 43 -21.76 3.11 0.33
CA LEU A 43 -20.71 2.10 0.44
C LEU A 43 -20.08 2.03 -0.96
N SER A 44 -19.25 3.03 -1.27
CA SER A 44 -18.52 3.16 -2.49
C SER A 44 -17.50 2.08 -2.29
N ILE A 45 -17.74 0.96 -2.95
CA ILE A 45 -16.74 -0.05 -3.23
C ILE A 45 -15.48 0.76 -3.55
N LYS A 46 -14.51 0.78 -2.63
CA LYS A 46 -13.30 1.58 -2.80
C LYS A 46 -12.40 0.85 -3.78
N ALA A 47 -12.81 0.88 -5.04
CA ALA A 47 -12.08 0.32 -6.15
C ALA A 47 -10.69 0.95 -6.17
N GLU A 48 -9.66 0.12 -6.12
CA GLU A 48 -8.30 0.57 -6.38
C GLU A 48 -7.98 0.48 -7.86
N LEU A 49 -7.07 1.35 -8.32
CA LEU A 49 -6.44 1.17 -9.62
C LEU A 49 -5.17 0.35 -9.41
N ILE A 50 -5.09 -0.79 -10.08
CA ILE A 50 -3.93 -1.69 -10.09
C ILE A 50 -3.25 -1.57 -11.45
N VAL A 51 -1.95 -1.28 -11.43
CA VAL A 51 -1.15 -1.09 -12.64
C VAL A 51 -0.13 -2.21 -12.73
N LEU A 52 -0.11 -2.90 -13.87
CA LEU A 52 0.88 -3.93 -14.23
C LEU A 52 1.70 -3.42 -15.42
N ALA A 53 2.91 -3.93 -15.61
CA ALA A 53 3.72 -3.63 -16.79
C ALA A 53 4.20 -4.90 -17.48
N SER A 54 4.01 -5.00 -18.79
CA SER A 54 4.61 -6.07 -19.59
C SER A 54 6.11 -5.85 -19.74
N PRO A 55 6.89 -6.91 -20.02
CA PRO A 55 8.20 -6.74 -20.63
C PRO A 55 8.08 -5.91 -21.90
N GLN A 56 9.17 -5.27 -22.30
CA GLN A 56 9.26 -4.73 -23.64
C GLN A 56 9.48 -5.88 -24.63
N SER A 57 8.92 -5.79 -25.84
CA SER A 57 8.98 -6.85 -26.85
C SER A 57 10.38 -7.18 -27.37
N HIS A 58 11.36 -6.33 -27.06
CA HIS A 58 12.77 -6.51 -27.38
C HIS A 58 13.62 -6.83 -26.14
N ASP A 59 12.99 -7.00 -24.97
CA ASP A 59 13.64 -7.40 -23.74
C ASP A 59 14.20 -8.83 -23.90
N LYS A 60 15.51 -8.96 -23.77
CA LYS A 60 16.19 -10.26 -23.89
C LYS A 60 16.05 -11.11 -22.63
N TYR A 61 15.96 -10.47 -21.46
CA TYR A 61 15.90 -11.14 -20.17
C TYR A 61 14.60 -11.93 -20.02
N TYR A 62 13.47 -11.30 -20.35
CA TYR A 62 12.15 -11.96 -20.27
C TYR A 62 11.71 -12.66 -21.55
N SER A 63 12.52 -12.64 -22.62
CA SER A 63 12.13 -13.15 -23.95
C SER A 63 11.61 -14.59 -23.96
N LYS A 64 12.11 -15.46 -23.07
CA LYS A 64 11.71 -16.87 -22.98
C LYS A 64 10.41 -17.11 -22.21
N VAL A 65 9.98 -16.13 -21.42
CA VAL A 65 8.84 -16.23 -20.48
C VAL A 65 7.80 -15.13 -20.75
N ILE A 66 7.90 -14.42 -21.88
CA ILE A 66 7.02 -13.31 -22.21
C ILE A 66 5.56 -13.74 -22.36
N ASP A 67 5.33 -14.94 -22.88
CA ASP A 67 3.98 -15.53 -23.02
C ASP A 67 3.42 -15.93 -21.65
N ASP A 68 4.25 -16.49 -20.77
CA ASP A 68 3.89 -16.81 -19.37
C ASP A 68 3.48 -15.56 -18.59
N ILE A 69 4.18 -14.44 -18.80
CA ILE A 69 3.85 -13.14 -18.20
C ILE A 69 2.54 -12.58 -18.79
N PHE A 70 2.34 -12.72 -20.10
CA PHE A 70 1.11 -12.30 -20.77
C PHE A 70 -0.11 -13.05 -20.22
N ASP A 71 -0.03 -14.38 -20.12
CA ASP A 71 -1.10 -15.23 -19.59
C ASP A 71 -1.44 -14.86 -18.14
N PHE A 72 -0.42 -14.68 -17.30
CA PHE A 72 -0.59 -14.19 -15.94
C PHE A 72 -1.30 -12.85 -15.88
N HIS A 73 -0.83 -11.85 -16.64
CA HIS A 73 -1.44 -10.53 -16.68
C HIS A 73 -2.91 -10.59 -17.10
N VAL A 74 -3.26 -11.38 -18.12
CA VAL A 74 -4.63 -11.48 -18.60
C VAL A 74 -5.54 -12.15 -17.58
N ASP A 75 -5.14 -13.27 -16.96
CA ASP A 75 -5.94 -13.91 -15.88
C ASP A 75 -6.14 -12.97 -14.70
N TYR A 76 -5.05 -12.33 -14.26
CA TYR A 76 -5.06 -11.47 -13.10
C TYR A 76 -5.89 -10.20 -13.33
N ALA A 77 -5.72 -9.54 -14.49
CA ALA A 77 -6.52 -8.38 -14.88
C ALA A 77 -8.01 -8.71 -14.95
N LYS A 78 -8.38 -9.86 -15.53
CA LYS A 78 -9.79 -10.31 -15.55
C LYS A 78 -10.36 -10.48 -14.16
N LYS A 79 -9.60 -11.05 -13.22
CA LYS A 79 -10.01 -11.18 -11.81
C LYS A 79 -10.17 -9.82 -11.14
N ILE A 80 -9.26 -8.89 -11.36
CA ILE A 80 -9.35 -7.52 -10.84
C ILE A 80 -10.66 -6.85 -11.30
N ILE A 81 -10.92 -6.89 -12.61
CA ILE A 81 -12.13 -6.31 -13.24
C ILE A 81 -13.39 -6.98 -12.71
N GLN A 82 -13.43 -8.32 -12.74
CA GLN A 82 -14.59 -9.11 -12.33
C GLN A 82 -14.99 -8.82 -10.89
N HIS A 83 -14.00 -8.56 -10.01
CA HIS A 83 -14.27 -8.33 -8.61
C HIS A 83 -14.49 -6.86 -8.26
N GLY A 84 -14.29 -5.91 -9.18
CA GLY A 84 -14.68 -4.51 -9.03
C GLY A 84 -13.58 -3.55 -8.59
N ASP A 85 -12.31 -3.93 -8.77
CA ASP A 85 -11.19 -2.99 -8.85
C ASP A 85 -10.90 -2.67 -10.33
N ASN A 86 -10.06 -1.66 -10.58
CA ASN A 86 -9.65 -1.28 -11.93
C ASN A 86 -8.24 -1.78 -12.22
N VAL A 87 -7.97 -2.12 -13.48
CA VAL A 87 -6.65 -2.55 -13.92
C VAL A 87 -6.22 -1.85 -15.21
N VAL A 88 -4.93 -1.58 -15.32
CA VAL A 88 -4.27 -1.12 -16.54
C VAL A 88 -2.98 -1.89 -16.74
N ILE A 89 -2.76 -2.40 -17.94
CA ILE A 89 -1.48 -2.95 -18.40
C ILE A 89 -0.72 -1.86 -19.17
N LEU A 90 0.47 -1.52 -18.70
CA LEU A 90 1.43 -0.69 -19.41
C LEU A 90 2.28 -1.59 -20.31
N THR A 91 2.34 -1.28 -21.60
CA THR A 91 3.02 -2.14 -22.57
C THR A 91 3.64 -1.31 -23.70
N ASP A 92 4.37 -1.97 -24.61
CA ASP A 92 4.95 -1.34 -25.79
C ASP A 92 4.02 -1.43 -27.02
N GLN A 93 4.39 -0.73 -28.09
CA GLN A 93 3.60 -0.68 -29.33
C GLN A 93 3.37 -2.06 -29.97
N LYS A 94 4.30 -3.01 -29.77
CA LYS A 94 4.29 -4.31 -30.45
C LYS A 94 3.39 -5.31 -29.74
N LEU A 95 3.39 -5.33 -28.40
CA LEU A 95 2.53 -6.20 -27.59
C LEU A 95 1.13 -5.61 -27.35
N TYR A 96 0.96 -4.31 -27.52
CA TYR A 96 -0.31 -3.61 -27.34
C TYR A 96 -1.53 -4.29 -28.01
N PRO A 97 -1.48 -4.72 -29.29
CA PRO A 97 -2.65 -5.32 -29.93
C PRO A 97 -3.15 -6.60 -29.23
N ASP A 98 -2.24 -7.43 -28.71
CA ASP A 98 -2.60 -8.70 -28.06
C ASP A 98 -3.26 -8.46 -26.71
N TYR A 99 -2.74 -7.52 -25.92
CA TYR A 99 -3.38 -7.11 -24.67
C TYR A 99 -4.76 -6.47 -24.91
N VAL A 100 -4.89 -5.61 -25.93
CA VAL A 100 -6.18 -4.99 -26.27
C VAL A 100 -7.19 -6.04 -26.72
N LYS A 101 -6.76 -7.04 -27.50
CA LYS A 101 -7.62 -8.16 -27.89
C LYS A 101 -8.13 -8.95 -26.69
N ALA A 102 -7.30 -9.12 -25.66
CA ALA A 102 -7.63 -9.91 -24.47
C ALA A 102 -8.47 -9.14 -23.42
N LEU A 103 -8.23 -7.83 -23.26
CA LEU A 103 -8.77 -7.04 -22.15
C LEU A 103 -9.63 -5.84 -22.59
N GLY A 104 -9.45 -5.33 -23.80
CA GLY A 104 -10.08 -4.09 -24.30
C GLY A 104 -9.21 -2.85 -24.10
N LYS A 105 -9.36 -1.86 -25.01
CA LYS A 105 -8.51 -0.65 -25.09
C LYS A 105 -8.49 0.16 -23.79
N GLN A 106 -9.57 0.15 -23.01
CA GLN A 106 -9.66 0.90 -21.75
C GLN A 106 -8.77 0.35 -20.62
N HIS A 107 -8.21 -0.85 -20.77
CA HIS A 107 -7.34 -1.50 -19.79
C HIS A 107 -5.88 -1.61 -20.21
N VAL A 108 -5.48 -0.97 -21.33
CA VAL A 108 -4.14 -1.12 -21.90
C VAL A 108 -3.63 0.23 -22.40
N ALA A 109 -2.39 0.55 -22.08
CA ALA A 109 -1.75 1.78 -22.55
C ALA A 109 -0.33 1.54 -23.07
N ILE A 110 0.02 2.28 -24.13
CA ILE A 110 1.38 2.30 -24.67
C ILE A 110 2.21 3.22 -23.77
N ALA A 111 2.90 2.60 -22.82
CA ALA A 111 3.75 3.24 -21.84
C ALA A 111 4.79 2.20 -21.38
N PRO A 112 5.76 1.83 -22.23
CA PRO A 112 6.75 0.83 -21.88
C PRO A 112 7.48 1.21 -20.60
N MET A 113 7.65 0.24 -19.70
CA MET A 113 8.49 0.34 -18.51
C MET A 113 9.77 -0.48 -18.72
N GLN A 114 10.83 -0.16 -18.00
CA GLN A 114 12.10 -0.92 -18.06
C GLN A 114 12.03 -2.27 -17.34
N ASP A 115 11.05 -2.47 -16.47
CA ASP A 115 10.91 -3.70 -15.69
C ASP A 115 9.43 -4.02 -15.40
N ILE A 116 9.15 -5.30 -15.11
CA ILE A 116 7.80 -5.82 -14.83
C ILE A 116 7.41 -5.69 -13.36
N TRP A 117 8.39 -5.54 -12.46
CA TRP A 117 8.21 -5.46 -11.01
C TRP A 117 7.73 -4.08 -10.59
N MET A 118 6.53 -3.71 -11.07
CA MET A 118 5.93 -2.39 -10.87
C MET A 118 5.85 -1.99 -9.40
N ARG A 119 5.82 -2.94 -8.47
CA ARG A 119 5.83 -2.65 -7.03
C ARG A 119 7.09 -1.88 -6.61
N ASP A 120 8.25 -2.23 -7.14
CA ASP A 120 9.52 -1.90 -6.47
C ASP A 120 10.04 -0.52 -6.80
N PHE A 121 10.07 -0.15 -8.08
CA PHE A 121 10.58 1.13 -8.54
C PHE A 121 9.53 2.25 -8.52
N SER A 122 8.26 1.93 -8.26
CA SER A 122 7.15 2.89 -8.21
C SER A 122 6.94 3.48 -6.80
N SER A 123 5.77 4.08 -6.55
CA SER A 123 5.46 4.63 -5.23
C SER A 123 4.95 3.54 -4.27
N ALA A 124 5.49 3.51 -3.06
CA ALA A 124 4.92 2.78 -1.94
C ALA A 124 3.71 3.53 -1.35
N ASN A 125 2.83 2.79 -0.66
CA ASN A 125 1.62 3.28 0.03
C ASN A 125 0.57 3.97 -0.89
N PRO A 126 -0.55 3.30 -1.22
CA PRO A 126 -1.56 3.90 -2.10
C PRO A 126 -2.35 5.04 -1.44
N ASN A 127 -2.36 5.15 -0.10
CA ASN A 127 -3.04 6.22 0.63
C ASN A 127 -2.23 7.51 0.71
N GLN A 128 -0.93 7.38 0.97
CA GLN A 128 0.02 8.49 1.03
C GLN A 128 1.26 8.14 0.20
N PRO A 129 1.16 8.28 -1.14
CA PRO A 129 2.18 7.80 -2.05
C PRO A 129 3.55 8.43 -1.82
N ILE A 130 4.56 7.59 -1.59
CA ILE A 130 5.96 7.96 -1.42
C ILE A 130 6.84 7.20 -2.40
N ILE A 131 7.75 7.91 -3.07
CA ILE A 131 8.80 7.32 -3.91
C ILE A 131 10.11 7.39 -3.15
N PHE A 132 10.65 6.22 -2.82
CA PHE A 132 12.02 6.02 -2.37
C PHE A 132 12.96 5.91 -3.57
N ARG A 133 14.26 6.08 -3.37
CA ARG A 133 15.24 5.75 -4.41
C ARG A 133 15.30 4.23 -4.55
N TYR A 134 15.04 3.73 -5.76
CA TYR A 134 15.04 2.30 -6.04
C TYR A 134 16.43 1.68 -5.77
N THR A 135 16.48 0.52 -5.11
CA THR A 135 17.75 -0.06 -4.68
C THR A 135 18.47 -0.84 -5.78
N ALA A 136 19.79 -0.97 -5.66
CA ALA A 136 20.57 -1.85 -6.51
C ALA A 136 20.18 -3.33 -6.41
N ALA A 137 19.61 -3.77 -5.28
CA ALA A 137 19.20 -5.17 -5.08
C ALA A 137 18.07 -5.55 -6.06
N GLY A 138 17.13 -4.63 -6.31
CA GLY A 138 16.08 -4.77 -7.32
C GLY A 138 16.57 -5.07 -8.74
N GLN A 139 17.86 -4.86 -9.04
CA GLN A 139 18.47 -5.14 -10.35
C GLN A 139 19.58 -6.21 -10.27
N GLY A 140 19.56 -7.02 -9.20
CA GLY A 140 20.49 -8.13 -8.97
C GLY A 140 21.85 -7.73 -8.40
N GLY A 141 22.00 -6.49 -7.93
CA GLY A 141 23.21 -6.01 -7.26
C GLY A 141 24.45 -5.84 -8.16
N GLY A 142 25.60 -5.63 -7.51
CA GLY A 142 26.88 -5.41 -8.19
C GLY A 142 27.16 -3.95 -8.59
N LYS A 143 28.33 -3.72 -9.19
CA LYS A 143 28.93 -2.38 -9.34
C LYS A 143 28.10 -1.36 -10.13
N LYS A 144 27.28 -1.83 -11.09
CA LYS A 144 26.47 -0.97 -11.96
C LYS A 144 24.99 -0.95 -11.59
N ALA A 145 24.54 -1.82 -10.69
CA ALA A 145 23.11 -2.01 -10.47
C ALA A 145 22.41 -0.74 -9.96
N GLN A 146 23.03 0.06 -9.09
CA GLN A 146 22.39 1.29 -8.64
C GLN A 146 22.10 2.27 -9.79
N ALA A 147 23.00 2.37 -10.79
CA ALA A 147 22.77 3.22 -11.95
C ALA A 147 21.62 2.66 -12.81
N ILE A 148 21.54 1.34 -12.97
CA ILE A 148 20.43 0.69 -13.68
C ILE A 148 19.11 0.94 -12.95
N SER A 149 19.08 0.78 -11.62
CA SER A 149 17.90 1.08 -10.79
C SER A 149 17.47 2.55 -10.92
N ASP A 150 18.43 3.48 -10.95
CA ASP A 150 18.13 4.90 -11.14
C ASP A 150 17.52 5.16 -12.53
N ASP A 151 18.02 4.51 -13.59
CA ASP A 151 17.51 4.62 -14.96
C ASP A 151 16.08 4.05 -15.08
N VAL A 152 15.83 2.86 -14.52
CA VAL A 152 14.50 2.23 -14.44
C VAL A 152 13.51 3.17 -13.78
N GLN A 153 13.88 3.75 -12.64
CA GLN A 153 13.00 4.65 -11.90
C GLN A 153 12.84 6.02 -12.58
N ALA A 154 13.83 6.50 -13.33
CA ALA A 154 13.75 7.77 -14.05
C ALA A 154 12.65 7.75 -15.12
N GLU A 155 12.49 6.64 -15.85
CA GLU A 155 11.42 6.49 -16.83
C GLU A 155 10.04 6.52 -16.15
N PHE A 156 9.87 5.77 -15.07
CA PHE A 156 8.63 5.81 -14.26
C PHE A 156 8.30 7.22 -13.77
N LYS A 157 9.30 7.96 -13.25
CA LYS A 157 9.14 9.35 -12.80
C LYS A 157 8.72 10.27 -13.94
N ALA A 158 9.26 10.09 -15.14
CA ALA A 158 8.88 10.88 -16.31
C ALA A 158 7.42 10.64 -16.72
N TYR A 159 6.94 9.38 -16.74
CA TYR A 159 5.53 9.07 -16.99
C TYR A 159 4.61 9.65 -15.91
N SER A 160 5.00 9.47 -14.65
CA SER A 160 4.30 10.02 -13.49
C SER A 160 4.13 11.53 -13.58
N GLN A 161 5.19 12.26 -13.95
CA GLN A 161 5.16 13.70 -14.12
C GLN A 161 4.23 14.12 -15.27
N LYS A 162 4.29 13.43 -16.43
CA LYS A 162 3.38 13.67 -17.57
C LYS A 162 1.92 13.44 -17.21
N ALA A 163 1.63 12.43 -16.40
CA ALA A 163 0.29 12.15 -15.88
C ALA A 163 -0.14 13.11 -14.74
N GLY A 164 0.76 13.96 -14.25
CA GLY A 164 0.50 14.92 -13.17
C GLY A 164 0.41 14.30 -11.78
N LEU A 165 0.88 13.06 -11.60
CA LEU A 165 0.82 12.33 -10.33
C LEU A 165 1.65 13.04 -9.26
N GLN A 166 1.19 12.97 -8.01
CA GLN A 166 1.81 13.64 -6.87
C GLN A 166 2.33 12.61 -5.87
N PHE A 167 3.58 12.77 -5.45
CA PHE A 167 4.25 11.87 -4.51
C PHE A 167 5.09 12.64 -3.51
N ILE A 168 5.20 12.12 -2.29
CA ILE A 168 6.34 12.42 -1.43
C ILE A 168 7.57 11.76 -2.06
N GLN A 169 8.71 12.44 -2.09
CA GLN A 169 9.95 11.88 -2.63
C GLN A 169 11.06 11.96 -1.60
N THR A 170 11.89 10.92 -1.54
CA THR A 170 13.02 10.86 -0.60
C THR A 170 14.22 10.18 -1.27
N PRO A 171 15.46 10.61 -0.96
CA PRO A 171 16.66 9.94 -1.44
C PRO A 171 16.97 8.64 -0.67
N LEU A 172 16.21 8.34 0.39
CA LEU A 172 16.37 7.08 1.13
C LEU A 172 16.14 5.90 0.18
N LEU A 173 17.02 4.92 0.28
CA LEU A 173 16.99 3.67 -0.48
C LEU A 173 15.90 2.76 0.08
N ASN A 174 14.95 2.37 -0.76
CA ASN A 174 13.96 1.34 -0.46
C ASN A 174 13.24 0.92 -1.73
N ASP A 175 12.77 -0.31 -1.75
CA ASP A 175 11.89 -0.83 -2.78
C ASP A 175 10.45 -0.89 -2.25
N GLY A 176 9.47 -0.74 -3.13
CA GLY A 176 8.07 -0.81 -2.73
C GLY A 176 7.65 -2.16 -2.15
N GLY A 177 8.28 -3.28 -2.52
CA GLY A 177 8.03 -4.60 -1.93
C GLY A 177 8.46 -4.66 -0.47
N ASN A 178 9.45 -3.84 -0.09
CA ASN A 178 9.89 -3.70 1.29
C ASN A 178 9.03 -2.72 2.12
N TRP A 179 7.92 -2.21 1.58
CA TRP A 179 6.96 -1.40 2.33
C TRP A 179 5.61 -2.12 2.40
N VAL A 180 5.28 -2.67 3.57
CA VAL A 180 4.03 -3.40 3.81
C VAL A 180 3.19 -2.65 4.83
N GLU A 181 2.02 -2.17 4.43
CA GLU A 181 1.18 -1.28 5.22
C GLU A 181 -0.27 -1.74 5.34
N ASP A 182 -0.92 -1.35 6.44
CA ASP A 182 -2.35 -1.64 6.67
C ASP A 182 -3.28 -0.50 6.20
N GLY A 183 -2.70 0.64 5.80
CA GLY A 183 -3.43 1.84 5.41
C GLY A 183 -3.97 2.70 6.57
N TYR A 184 -3.73 2.32 7.82
CA TYR A 184 -4.16 3.03 9.04
C TYR A 184 -2.98 3.62 9.85
N GLY A 185 -1.76 3.50 9.32
CA GLY A 185 -0.54 4.05 9.86
C GLY A 185 0.41 3.00 10.45
N ASN A 186 0.13 1.70 10.29
CA ASN A 186 1.06 0.64 10.64
C ASN A 186 1.82 0.19 9.40
N VAL A 187 3.14 0.05 9.55
CA VAL A 187 4.05 -0.32 8.47
C VAL A 187 5.00 -1.41 8.98
N VAL A 188 5.29 -2.40 8.15
CA VAL A 188 6.40 -3.34 8.33
C VAL A 188 7.40 -3.11 7.20
N ILE A 189 8.69 -3.09 7.57
CA ILE A 189 9.81 -2.90 6.67
C ILE A 189 10.95 -3.83 7.09
N SER A 190 11.75 -4.32 6.16
CA SER A 190 12.92 -5.13 6.46
C SER A 190 14.03 -4.30 7.11
N THR A 191 14.84 -4.93 7.97
CA THR A 191 16.08 -4.38 8.51
C THR A 191 17.09 -4.04 7.42
N LYS A 192 16.94 -4.57 6.20
CA LYS A 192 17.71 -4.14 5.01
C LYS A 192 17.64 -2.63 4.77
N PHE A 193 16.50 -1.99 5.06
CA PHE A 193 16.38 -0.54 4.97
C PHE A 193 17.42 0.18 5.85
N LEU A 194 17.75 -0.39 7.01
CA LEU A 194 18.71 0.17 7.95
C LEU A 194 20.14 0.09 7.38
N SER A 195 20.51 -1.07 6.83
CA SER A 195 21.84 -1.27 6.23
C SER A 195 22.03 -0.43 4.98
N ASP A 196 21.04 -0.40 4.09
CA ASP A 196 21.12 0.32 2.81
C ASP A 196 21.25 1.85 3.02
N ASN A 197 20.65 2.37 4.10
CA ASN A 197 20.69 3.81 4.41
C ASN A 197 21.71 4.17 5.49
N HIS A 198 22.44 3.20 6.05
CA HIS A 198 23.35 3.37 7.19
C HIS A 198 22.70 4.10 8.38
N LEU A 199 21.49 3.66 8.75
CA LEU A 199 20.70 4.26 9.84
C LEU A 199 20.56 3.28 11.01
N SER A 200 20.54 3.82 12.23
CA SER A 200 20.01 3.07 13.37
C SER A 200 18.48 2.94 13.24
N GLU A 201 17.91 1.92 13.87
CA GLU A 201 16.46 1.71 13.86
C GLU A 201 15.69 2.95 14.37
N THR A 202 16.16 3.58 15.45
CA THR A 202 15.56 4.80 16.00
C THR A 202 15.57 5.96 15.00
N ALA A 203 16.70 6.19 14.32
CA ALA A 203 16.83 7.26 13.34
C ALA A 203 15.97 7.01 12.10
N ALA A 204 15.96 5.78 11.60
CA ALA A 204 15.10 5.36 10.48
C ALA A 204 13.62 5.55 10.82
N ARG A 205 13.18 5.07 11.99
CA ARG A 205 11.82 5.23 12.49
C ARG A 205 11.38 6.69 12.55
N GLN A 206 12.20 7.57 13.14
CA GLN A 206 11.89 9.00 13.23
C GLN A 206 11.75 9.65 11.85
N LYS A 207 12.70 9.37 10.93
CA LYS A 207 12.66 9.89 9.56
C LYS A 207 11.42 9.42 8.80
N LEU A 208 11.11 8.13 8.85
CA LEU A 208 9.97 7.55 8.15
C LEU A 208 8.64 8.09 8.69
N ILE A 209 8.49 8.21 10.02
CA ILE A 209 7.30 8.82 10.63
C ILE A 209 7.14 10.28 10.19
N GLN A 210 8.22 11.06 10.20
CA GLN A 210 8.18 12.46 9.76
C GLN A 210 7.80 12.60 8.28
N LEU A 211 8.31 11.70 7.42
CA LEU A 211 8.06 11.73 5.98
C LEU A 211 6.64 11.25 5.62
N THR A 212 6.11 10.26 6.32
CA THR A 212 4.92 9.51 5.88
C THR A 212 3.72 9.63 6.82
N GLY A 213 3.89 10.22 8.00
CA GLY A 213 2.84 10.23 9.03
C GLY A 213 2.48 8.84 9.57
N ALA A 214 3.30 7.81 9.33
CA ALA A 214 3.13 6.50 9.94
C ALA A 214 3.09 6.63 11.48
N LYS A 215 2.27 5.80 12.13
CA LYS A 215 2.11 5.76 13.59
C LYS A 215 3.07 4.76 14.23
N HIS A 216 3.18 3.59 13.61
CA HIS A 216 3.97 2.47 14.09
C HIS A 216 4.70 1.81 12.92
N ILE A 217 5.95 1.41 13.17
CA ILE A 217 6.82 0.79 12.17
C ILE A 217 7.48 -0.44 12.80
N ALA A 218 7.29 -1.62 12.25
CA ALA A 218 8.09 -2.79 12.63
C ALA A 218 9.26 -2.94 11.65
N PHE A 219 10.46 -3.16 12.20
CA PHE A 219 11.63 -3.57 11.43
C PHE A 219 11.81 -5.06 11.67
N ILE A 220 11.79 -5.87 10.61
CA ILE A 220 11.91 -7.33 10.69
C ILE A 220 13.11 -7.80 9.86
N GLU A 221 13.72 -8.92 10.23
CA GLU A 221 14.65 -9.61 9.35
C GLU A 221 13.85 -10.39 8.29
N ALA A 222 14.18 -10.24 7.01
CA ALA A 222 13.56 -11.01 5.94
C ALA A 222 14.33 -12.31 5.69
N ASP A 223 13.62 -13.42 5.50
CA ASP A 223 14.14 -14.78 5.33
C ASP A 223 14.56 -15.11 3.89
N GLU A 224 14.65 -14.11 3.02
CA GLU A 224 14.85 -14.31 1.59
C GLU A 224 16.32 -14.56 1.21
N GLN A 225 16.54 -15.61 0.41
CA GLN A 225 17.83 -15.90 -0.20
C GLN A 225 17.93 -15.19 -1.56
N GLY A 226 18.81 -14.18 -1.66
CA GLY A 226 19.00 -13.42 -2.91
C GLY A 226 19.30 -11.94 -2.73
N GLY A 227 19.21 -11.41 -1.51
CA GLY A 227 19.64 -10.05 -1.17
C GLY A 227 18.61 -8.94 -1.45
N LEU A 228 17.42 -9.27 -1.99
CA LEU A 228 16.27 -8.35 -2.02
C LEU A 228 15.76 -8.11 -0.61
N GLU A 229 15.52 -9.18 0.17
CA GLU A 229 15.15 -9.14 1.59
C GLU A 229 13.93 -8.25 1.84
N HIS A 230 12.91 -8.36 0.98
CA HIS A 230 11.70 -7.55 1.08
C HIS A 230 10.74 -8.08 2.16
N ALA A 231 10.12 -7.16 2.89
CA ALA A 231 9.11 -7.51 3.89
C ALA A 231 7.87 -8.24 3.31
N ASP A 232 7.50 -8.00 2.05
CA ASP A 232 6.32 -8.62 1.45
C ASP A 232 6.49 -10.10 1.05
N GLY A 233 7.72 -10.61 1.10
CA GLY A 233 8.00 -12.04 1.11
C GLY A 233 7.64 -12.71 2.44
N VAL A 234 7.65 -11.95 3.55
CA VAL A 234 7.55 -12.48 4.93
C VAL A 234 6.19 -12.23 5.55
N VAL A 235 5.60 -11.06 5.30
CA VAL A 235 4.42 -10.56 6.01
C VAL A 235 3.45 -9.84 5.08
N SER A 236 2.15 -9.97 5.36
CA SER A 236 1.11 -9.20 4.69
C SER A 236 0.03 -8.75 5.67
N PHE A 237 -0.38 -7.49 5.62
CA PHE A 237 -1.55 -7.02 6.36
C PHE A 237 -2.83 -7.48 5.68
N ILE A 238 -3.64 -8.27 6.39
CA ILE A 238 -4.90 -8.80 5.88
C ILE A 238 -6.12 -8.07 6.43
N GLU A 239 -5.93 -7.26 7.49
CA GLU A 239 -6.86 -6.31 8.08
C GLU A 239 -6.07 -5.20 8.81
N LYS A 240 -6.77 -4.19 9.36
CA LYS A 240 -6.16 -3.24 10.29
C LYS A 240 -5.50 -3.99 11.45
N GLU A 241 -4.24 -3.67 11.74
CA GLU A 241 -3.46 -4.25 12.85
C GLU A 241 -3.41 -5.79 12.82
N THR A 242 -3.69 -6.45 11.69
CA THR A 242 -3.72 -7.91 11.60
C THR A 242 -2.88 -8.35 10.41
N VAL A 243 -1.85 -9.13 10.70
CA VAL A 243 -0.93 -9.67 9.70
C VAL A 243 -1.05 -11.19 9.60
N VAL A 244 -0.75 -11.67 8.41
CA VAL A 244 -0.34 -13.05 8.18
C VAL A 244 1.16 -13.06 7.90
N ILE A 245 1.86 -13.99 8.53
CA ILE A 245 3.26 -14.32 8.25
C ILE A 245 3.37 -15.75 7.72
N ASN A 246 4.49 -16.06 7.07
CA ASN A 246 4.82 -17.44 6.71
C ASN A 246 4.95 -18.35 7.94
N SER A 247 4.75 -19.65 7.74
CA SER A 247 5.10 -20.66 8.74
C SER A 247 6.57 -21.08 8.63
N TYR A 248 7.27 -21.18 9.77
CA TYR A 248 8.67 -21.59 9.85
C TYR A 248 8.87 -22.78 10.79
N PRO A 249 8.37 -23.98 10.43
CA PRO A 249 8.51 -25.15 11.30
C PRO A 249 9.97 -25.59 11.48
N GLU A 250 10.81 -25.36 10.48
CA GLU A 250 12.25 -25.72 10.49
C GLU A 250 13.11 -24.65 11.18
N ASP A 251 12.60 -23.44 11.39
CA ASP A 251 13.28 -22.37 12.12
C ASP A 251 12.35 -21.65 13.13
N PRO A 252 12.07 -22.31 14.28
CA PRO A 252 11.22 -21.73 15.32
C PRO A 252 11.81 -20.48 15.98
N ASP A 253 13.14 -20.34 16.01
CA ASP A 253 13.80 -19.19 16.61
C ASP A 253 13.62 -17.94 15.75
N TYR A 254 13.77 -18.06 14.43
CA TYR A 254 13.39 -17.01 13.48
C TYR A 254 11.91 -16.63 13.62
N SER A 255 10.98 -17.60 13.65
CA SER A 255 9.54 -17.32 13.85
C SER A 255 9.28 -16.52 15.13
N LYS A 256 9.94 -16.89 16.23
CA LYS A 256 9.82 -16.22 17.52
C LYS A 256 10.35 -14.79 17.46
N GLN A 257 11.51 -14.59 16.81
CA GLN A 257 12.11 -13.28 16.66
C GLN A 257 11.25 -12.36 15.77
N LEU A 258 10.78 -12.86 14.62
CA LEU A 258 9.86 -12.16 13.72
C LEU A 258 8.60 -11.67 14.47
N LYS A 259 7.97 -12.54 15.25
CA LYS A 259 6.80 -12.18 16.07
C LYS A 259 7.14 -11.11 17.11
N ALA A 260 8.29 -11.22 17.77
CA ALA A 260 8.74 -10.25 18.76
C ALA A 260 8.99 -8.88 18.12
N ASP A 261 9.62 -8.82 16.95
CA ASP A 261 9.89 -7.58 16.22
C ASP A 261 8.62 -6.90 15.71
N LEU A 262 7.66 -7.68 15.20
CA LEU A 262 6.33 -7.20 14.83
C LEU A 262 5.60 -6.58 16.03
N GLN A 263 5.58 -7.26 17.18
CA GLN A 263 4.94 -6.77 18.41
C GLN A 263 5.64 -5.54 18.99
N ARG A 264 6.97 -5.51 18.93
CA ARG A 264 7.79 -4.38 19.38
C ARG A 264 7.54 -3.13 18.53
N GLY A 265 7.43 -3.31 17.22
CA GLY A 265 7.18 -2.22 16.27
C GLY A 265 5.73 -1.72 16.26
N ILE A 266 4.77 -2.64 16.44
CA ILE A 266 3.32 -2.40 16.35
C ILE A 266 2.63 -3.09 17.55
N PRO A 267 2.40 -2.38 18.68
CA PRO A 267 2.00 -3.01 19.95
C PRO A 267 0.68 -3.79 19.93
N ASN A 268 -0.28 -3.42 19.09
CA ASN A 268 -1.61 -4.05 19.02
C ASN A 268 -1.74 -5.07 17.88
N ILE A 269 -0.61 -5.50 17.30
CA ILE A 269 -0.64 -6.37 16.13
C ILE A 269 -1.16 -7.77 16.47
N LYS A 270 -2.10 -8.26 15.65
CA LYS A 270 -2.54 -9.65 15.63
C LYS A 270 -1.75 -10.39 14.56
N ILE A 271 -1.09 -11.47 14.96
CA ILE A 271 -0.22 -12.24 14.07
C ILE A 271 -0.83 -13.62 13.88
N HIS A 272 -1.03 -14.00 12.62
CA HIS A 272 -1.43 -15.33 12.21
C HIS A 272 -0.36 -15.94 11.31
N GLU A 273 -0.17 -17.25 11.39
CA GLU A 273 0.67 -17.98 10.44
C GLU A 273 -0.20 -18.60 9.35
N ILE A 274 0.35 -18.66 8.14
CA ILE A 274 -0.21 -19.41 7.02
C ILE A 274 0.75 -20.53 6.63
N VAL A 275 0.21 -21.64 6.12
CA VAL A 275 1.06 -22.71 5.59
C VAL A 275 1.95 -22.15 4.46
N THR A 276 3.25 -22.37 4.58
CA THR A 276 4.23 -21.90 3.60
C THR A 276 5.08 -23.08 3.12
N PRO A 277 4.89 -23.57 1.88
CA PRO A 277 5.71 -24.63 1.30
C PRO A 277 7.04 -24.15 0.69
N TYR A 278 7.33 -22.85 0.80
CA TYR A 278 8.59 -22.26 0.33
C TYR A 278 9.76 -22.70 1.22
N ASP A 279 10.85 -23.13 0.61
CA ASP A 279 12.08 -23.59 1.29
C ASP A 279 13.35 -22.89 0.79
N GLY A 280 13.22 -21.88 -0.08
CA GLY A 280 14.35 -21.15 -0.66
C GLY A 280 15.23 -21.95 -1.62
N SER A 281 14.95 -23.23 -1.87
CA SER A 281 15.81 -24.09 -2.68
C SER A 281 15.74 -23.83 -4.18
N GLN A 282 14.65 -23.20 -4.63
CA GLN A 282 14.42 -22.90 -6.05
C GLN A 282 14.97 -21.53 -6.40
N ILE A 283 15.85 -21.51 -7.40
CA ILE A 283 16.43 -20.29 -7.97
C ILE A 283 15.89 -20.04 -9.39
N TYR A 284 15.72 -18.78 -9.75
CA TYR A 284 15.41 -18.40 -11.13
C TYR A 284 16.67 -18.36 -11.98
N ASP A 285 17.64 -17.58 -11.53
CA ASP A 285 18.94 -17.36 -12.16
C ASP A 285 20.01 -17.01 -11.10
N GLU A 286 21.16 -16.50 -11.54
CA GLU A 286 22.27 -16.11 -10.65
C GLU A 286 21.98 -14.89 -9.75
N LYS A 287 20.90 -14.16 -10.01
CA LYS A 287 20.53 -12.91 -9.33
C LYS A 287 19.36 -13.11 -8.38
N PHE A 288 18.38 -13.95 -8.76
CA PHE A 288 17.11 -14.01 -8.05
C PHE A 288 16.68 -15.44 -7.71
N GLY A 289 16.18 -15.60 -6.48
CA GLY A 289 15.47 -16.79 -6.03
C GLY A 289 14.06 -16.89 -6.62
N SER A 290 13.35 -17.97 -6.28
CA SER A 290 11.91 -18.08 -6.54
C SER A 290 11.09 -17.53 -5.37
N ALA A 291 9.85 -17.11 -5.64
CA ALA A 291 8.81 -16.82 -4.65
C ALA A 291 7.67 -17.85 -4.63
N CYS A 292 7.83 -19.00 -5.32
CA CYS A 292 6.79 -20.02 -5.37
C CYS A 292 6.52 -20.61 -3.97
N GLY A 293 5.28 -20.53 -3.51
CA GLY A 293 4.88 -20.95 -2.15
C GLY A 293 4.76 -19.80 -1.15
N LEU A 294 5.20 -18.57 -1.48
CA LEU A 294 5.04 -17.40 -0.62
C LEU A 294 3.64 -16.79 -0.79
N TYR A 295 2.67 -17.28 0.00
CA TYR A 295 1.30 -16.75 -0.04
C TYR A 295 1.18 -15.31 0.47
N THR A 296 2.14 -14.86 1.27
CA THR A 296 2.31 -13.47 1.76
C THR A 296 2.44 -12.46 0.62
N ASN A 297 2.91 -12.88 -0.56
CA ASN A 297 2.99 -12.06 -1.77
C ASN A 297 1.61 -11.79 -2.42
N MET A 298 0.58 -11.59 -1.59
CA MET A 298 -0.79 -11.26 -1.97
C MET A 298 -0.98 -9.74 -2.11
N LEU A 299 -1.84 -9.31 -3.04
CA LEU A 299 -2.24 -7.91 -3.14
C LEU A 299 -3.51 -7.67 -2.30
N VAL A 300 -3.41 -6.80 -1.29
CA VAL A 300 -4.53 -6.46 -0.42
C VAL A 300 -5.05 -5.07 -0.78
N THR A 301 -6.34 -5.00 -1.11
CA THR A 301 -7.11 -3.78 -1.34
C THR A 301 -8.12 -3.58 -0.21
N PRO A 302 -8.85 -2.45 -0.12
CA PRO A 302 -9.79 -2.21 0.97
C PRO A 302 -10.82 -3.34 1.15
N GLU A 303 -11.31 -3.90 0.04
CA GLU A 303 -12.40 -4.87 0.01
C GLU A 303 -11.94 -6.29 -0.36
N ARG A 304 -10.71 -6.46 -0.88
CA ARG A 304 -10.27 -7.70 -1.54
C ARG A 304 -8.85 -8.10 -1.17
N ILE A 305 -8.58 -9.39 -1.27
CA ILE A 305 -7.25 -9.99 -1.23
C ILE A 305 -7.10 -10.82 -2.50
N TYR A 306 -6.21 -10.40 -3.40
CA TYR A 306 -5.78 -11.21 -4.53
C TYR A 306 -4.68 -12.13 -4.05
N PHE A 307 -5.04 -13.40 -3.87
CA PHE A 307 -4.28 -14.39 -3.14
C PHE A 307 -3.60 -15.36 -4.11
N PRO A 308 -2.26 -15.46 -4.12
CA PRO A 308 -1.56 -16.29 -5.09
C PRO A 308 -1.86 -17.79 -4.88
N GLN A 309 -1.85 -18.53 -5.99
CA GLN A 309 -1.99 -19.99 -6.06
C GLN A 309 -0.90 -20.52 -7.00
N PHE A 310 -0.30 -21.65 -6.65
CA PHE A 310 0.88 -22.19 -7.32
C PHE A 310 0.63 -23.53 -8.02
N GLY A 311 -0.59 -24.06 -7.98
CA GLY A 311 -0.94 -25.37 -8.52
C GLY A 311 -0.48 -26.54 -7.64
N ILE A 312 -0.35 -26.32 -6.33
CA ILE A 312 0.18 -27.30 -5.36
C ILE A 312 -0.85 -27.64 -4.29
N LYS A 313 -0.67 -28.78 -3.59
CA LYS A 313 -1.63 -29.27 -2.59
C LYS A 313 -1.89 -28.27 -1.44
N GLN A 314 -0.90 -27.46 -1.10
CA GLN A 314 -0.98 -26.46 -0.02
C GLN A 314 -1.92 -25.29 -0.36
N ASP A 315 -2.20 -25.05 -1.65
CA ASP A 315 -3.04 -23.95 -2.11
C ASP A 315 -4.42 -23.95 -1.45
N ALA A 316 -5.07 -25.12 -1.41
CA ALA A 316 -6.40 -25.27 -0.82
C ALA A 316 -6.38 -25.00 0.70
N VAL A 317 -5.31 -25.41 1.38
CA VAL A 317 -5.14 -25.20 2.83
C VAL A 317 -4.93 -23.72 3.13
N ALA A 318 -4.00 -23.09 2.40
CA ALA A 318 -3.70 -21.67 2.54
C ALA A 318 -4.93 -20.80 2.25
N LEU A 319 -5.69 -21.13 1.19
CA LEU A 319 -6.93 -20.44 0.83
C LEU A 319 -8.01 -20.57 1.91
N GLN A 320 -8.12 -21.74 2.56
CA GLN A 320 -9.04 -21.93 3.69
C GLN A 320 -8.58 -21.16 4.94
N GLN A 321 -7.27 -21.12 5.21
CA GLN A 321 -6.71 -20.35 6.32
C GLN A 321 -7.03 -18.86 6.16
N ILE A 322 -6.65 -18.25 5.03
CA ILE A 322 -6.83 -16.81 4.82
C ILE A 322 -8.31 -16.39 4.87
N ARG A 323 -9.22 -17.19 4.29
CA ARG A 323 -10.67 -16.90 4.31
C ARG A 323 -11.28 -16.89 5.70
N ARG A 324 -10.67 -17.59 6.67
CA ARG A 324 -11.14 -17.58 8.07
C ARG A 324 -10.64 -16.37 8.87
N LEU A 325 -9.61 -15.69 8.37
CA LEU A 325 -8.91 -14.62 9.10
C LEU A 325 -9.33 -13.20 8.67
N THR A 326 -9.97 -13.05 7.51
CA THR A 326 -10.39 -11.75 6.98
C THR A 326 -11.87 -11.73 6.60
N LYS A 327 -12.48 -10.54 6.59
CA LYS A 327 -13.82 -10.32 6.02
C LYS A 327 -13.77 -9.87 4.55
N ARG A 328 -12.59 -9.56 4.03
CA ARG A 328 -12.38 -9.18 2.63
C ARG A 328 -12.66 -10.37 1.73
N THR A 329 -13.07 -10.05 0.50
CA THR A 329 -13.24 -11.09 -0.52
C THR A 329 -11.86 -11.63 -0.88
N VAL A 330 -11.64 -12.94 -0.77
CA VAL A 330 -10.38 -13.58 -1.16
C VAL A 330 -10.50 -14.20 -2.56
N ILE A 331 -9.74 -13.66 -3.51
CA ILE A 331 -9.74 -14.03 -4.92
C ILE A 331 -8.45 -14.83 -5.22
N PRO A 332 -8.53 -16.13 -5.55
CA PRO A 332 -7.36 -16.90 -5.94
C PRO A 332 -6.82 -16.46 -7.30
N VAL A 333 -5.52 -16.17 -7.40
CA VAL A 333 -4.81 -15.77 -8.62
C VAL A 333 -3.74 -16.80 -8.97
N GLN A 334 -3.74 -17.33 -10.20
CA GLN A 334 -2.72 -18.29 -10.60
C GLN A 334 -1.40 -17.56 -10.78
N SER A 335 -0.37 -17.95 -10.03
CA SER A 335 0.94 -17.27 -10.01
C SER A 335 2.09 -18.21 -10.36
N ALA A 336 1.81 -19.50 -10.64
CA ALA A 336 2.82 -20.54 -10.88
C ALA A 336 3.80 -20.22 -12.02
N GLN A 337 3.33 -19.50 -13.05
CA GLN A 337 4.12 -19.09 -14.21
C GLN A 337 5.15 -18.00 -13.86
N VAL A 338 4.81 -17.07 -12.96
CA VAL A 338 5.65 -15.91 -12.65
C VAL A 338 6.43 -16.04 -11.34
N CYS A 339 5.96 -16.85 -10.39
CA CYS A 339 6.61 -17.04 -9.08
C CYS A 339 8.04 -17.56 -9.18
N LYS A 340 8.37 -18.25 -10.26
CA LYS A 340 9.72 -18.75 -10.52
C LYS A 340 10.72 -17.62 -10.71
N MET A 341 10.28 -16.42 -11.10
CA MET A 341 11.13 -15.25 -11.35
C MET A 341 11.41 -14.40 -10.11
N GLY A 342 10.95 -14.82 -8.93
CA GLY A 342 11.25 -14.13 -7.66
C GLY A 342 10.12 -13.27 -7.08
N GLY A 343 8.96 -13.22 -7.74
CA GLY A 343 7.80 -12.48 -7.23
C GLY A 343 6.49 -12.95 -7.84
N GLY A 344 5.37 -12.35 -7.45
CA GLY A 344 4.07 -12.75 -7.97
C GLY A 344 3.05 -11.62 -7.96
N VAL A 345 1.89 -11.91 -7.37
CA VAL A 345 0.70 -11.05 -7.40
C VAL A 345 1.00 -9.65 -6.86
N ARG A 346 1.72 -9.54 -5.74
CA ARG A 346 2.05 -8.23 -5.16
C ARG A 346 3.20 -7.53 -5.88
N CYS A 347 4.30 -8.22 -6.17
CA CYS A 347 5.50 -7.63 -6.78
C CYS A 347 5.24 -7.05 -8.18
N MET A 348 4.38 -7.69 -8.97
CA MET A 348 4.04 -7.20 -10.31
C MET A 348 2.99 -6.06 -10.30
N SER A 349 2.46 -5.69 -9.13
CA SER A 349 1.35 -4.75 -8.99
C SER A 349 1.73 -3.45 -8.30
N TRP A 350 1.40 -2.33 -8.95
CA TRP A 350 1.39 -1.00 -8.32
C TRP A 350 -0.05 -0.55 -8.03
N GLN A 351 -0.34 -0.19 -6.77
CA GLN A 351 -1.67 0.29 -6.36
C GLN A 351 -1.72 1.80 -6.31
N LEU A 352 -2.81 2.36 -6.84
CA LEU A 352 -3.14 3.76 -6.79
C LEU A 352 -4.54 3.97 -6.20
N ARG A 353 -4.66 5.03 -5.37
CA ARG A 353 -5.92 5.45 -4.77
C ARG A 353 -6.10 6.97 -4.88
N GLY A 354 -7.35 7.42 -4.79
CA GLY A 354 -7.69 8.84 -4.73
C GLY A 354 -7.21 9.61 -5.97
N LYS A 355 -6.57 10.76 -5.75
CA LYS A 355 -6.27 11.70 -6.83
C LYS A 355 -5.33 11.13 -7.89
N ASN A 356 -4.33 10.35 -7.48
CA ASN A 356 -3.39 9.74 -8.44
C ASN A 356 -4.10 8.68 -9.30
N ALA A 357 -5.03 7.90 -8.74
CA ALA A 357 -5.82 6.95 -9.52
C ALA A 357 -6.69 7.65 -10.57
N GLU A 358 -7.32 8.78 -10.21
CA GLU A 358 -8.10 9.59 -11.17
C GLU A 358 -7.23 10.16 -12.30
N LEU A 359 -6.06 10.72 -11.94
CA LEU A 359 -5.13 11.33 -12.90
C LEU A 359 -4.57 10.29 -13.85
N MET A 360 -4.14 9.14 -13.32
CA MET A 360 -3.67 8.02 -14.13
C MET A 360 -4.77 7.55 -15.07
N SER A 361 -5.98 7.29 -14.57
CA SER A 361 -7.11 6.87 -15.42
C SER A 361 -7.40 7.87 -16.55
N LYS A 362 -7.36 9.18 -16.27
CA LYS A 362 -7.56 10.24 -17.28
C LYS A 362 -6.44 10.33 -18.29
N PHE A 363 -5.19 10.12 -17.85
CA PHE A 363 -4.02 10.11 -18.73
C PHE A 363 -4.14 9.00 -19.77
N LEU A 364 -4.62 7.83 -19.35
CA LEU A 364 -4.75 6.65 -20.21
C LEU A 364 -5.89 6.79 -21.23
N ILE A 365 -6.99 7.46 -20.89
CA ILE A 365 -8.09 7.78 -21.84
C ILE A 365 -7.62 8.71 -22.98
N LYS A 366 -6.56 9.50 -22.74
CA LYS A 366 -6.02 10.48 -23.70
C LYS A 366 -4.77 10.01 -24.44
N ALA A 367 -4.20 8.86 -24.06
CA ALA A 367 -3.07 8.28 -24.78
C ALA A 367 -3.59 7.74 -26.13
N PRO A 368 -3.09 8.25 -27.27
CA PRO A 368 -3.62 7.93 -28.60
C PRO A 368 -3.68 6.42 -28.90
#